data_AF-A0A0C2FQG0-F1
#
_entry.id   AF-A0A0C2FQG0-F1
#
_cell.length_a   1.000
_cell.length_b   1.000
_cell.length_c   1.000
_cell.angle_alpha   90.00
_cell.angle_beta   90.00
_cell.angle_gamma   90.00
#
_symmetry.space_group_name_H-M   'P 1'
#
loop_
_entity.id
_entity.type
_entity.pdbx_description
1 polymer ?
#
loop_
_entity_poly.entity_id
_entity_poly.type
_entity_poly.pdbx_seq_one_letter_code
_entity_poly.pdbx_strand_id
1 'polypeptide(L)'
;MEAAGAILIAITNVPEACYWLESSNGIYGLTKNPYDSRRIVGGSSGGEGALISAAGSVIGIGSDIGGSIRIPSFMNGIFGLKPTPGVVPLDGHVPMPKGFQTEMLRVGPMCRYVED
;
A
#
# COMPACT_ATOMS: atom_id res chain seq x y z
N MET A 1 13.38 -1.86 8.55
CA MET A 1 12.27 -2.32 9.42
C MET A 1 12.76 -3.33 10.43
N GLU A 2 13.37 -4.44 10.01
CA GLU A 2 13.92 -5.47 10.94
C GLU A 2 14.87 -4.89 12.00
N ALA A 3 15.84 -4.05 11.60
CA ALA A 3 16.76 -3.41 12.54
C ALA A 3 16.08 -2.47 13.57
N ALA A 4 14.85 -2.02 13.30
CA ALA A 4 14.03 -1.24 14.22
C ALA A 4 13.13 -2.12 15.12
N GLY A 5 13.24 -3.45 15.03
CA GLY A 5 12.46 -4.41 15.82
C GLY A 5 11.11 -4.80 15.22
N ALA A 6 10.82 -4.41 13.97
CA ALA A 6 9.55 -4.78 13.32
C ALA A 6 9.51 -6.26 12.95
N ILE A 7 8.34 -6.89 13.11
CA ILE A 7 8.07 -8.28 12.73
C ILE A 7 7.20 -8.28 11.47
N LEU A 8 7.65 -8.96 10.41
CA LEU A 8 6.85 -9.16 9.20
C LEU A 8 5.77 -10.21 9.47
N ILE A 9 4.51 -9.82 9.35
CA ILE A 9 3.37 -10.70 9.66
C ILE A 9 2.61 -11.19 8.41
N ALA A 10 2.69 -10.45 7.31
CA ALA A 10 1.93 -10.74 6.10
C ALA A 10 2.52 -10.06 4.86
N ILE A 11 2.13 -10.55 3.69
CA ILE A 11 2.19 -9.85 2.40
C ILE A 11 0.73 -9.62 2.00
N THR A 12 0.38 -8.38 1.67
CA THR A 12 -1.02 -8.02 1.36
C THR A 12 -1.32 -8.03 -0.14
N ASN A 13 -2.60 -8.17 -0.46
CA ASN A 13 -3.07 -8.33 -1.83
C ASN A 13 -2.96 -7.03 -2.65
N VAL A 14 -2.73 -7.17 -3.96
CA VAL A 14 -2.54 -6.07 -4.93
C VAL A 14 -3.31 -6.34 -6.22
N PRO A 15 -3.59 -5.33 -7.06
CA PRO A 15 -4.06 -5.60 -8.41
C PRO A 15 -3.04 -6.36 -9.24
N GLU A 16 -3.51 -6.99 -10.32
CA GLU A 16 -2.62 -7.59 -11.30
C GLU A 16 -1.58 -6.58 -11.80
N ALA A 17 -0.29 -6.97 -11.72
CA ALA A 17 0.87 -6.15 -12.04
C ALA A 17 0.97 -4.80 -11.29
N CYS A 18 0.23 -4.63 -10.18
CA CYS A 18 0.09 -3.35 -9.46
C CYS A 18 -0.44 -2.21 -10.34
N TYR A 19 -1.16 -2.53 -11.42
CA TYR A 19 -1.50 -1.57 -12.48
C TYR A 19 -3.00 -1.23 -12.51
N TRP A 20 -3.62 -1.10 -11.34
CA TRP A 20 -5.01 -0.68 -11.21
C TRP A 20 -5.30 0.00 -9.87
N LEU A 21 -6.41 0.73 -9.82
CA LEU A 21 -6.86 1.46 -8.64
C LEU A 21 -7.67 0.60 -7.65
N GLU A 22 -7.93 -0.66 -7.96
CA GLU A 22 -8.65 -1.60 -7.08
C GLU A 22 -7.84 -2.89 -6.93
N SER A 23 -7.82 -3.47 -5.73
CA SER A 23 -6.94 -4.60 -5.39
C SER A 23 -7.61 -5.94 -5.67
N SER A 24 -7.61 -6.29 -6.96
CA SER A 24 -8.13 -7.54 -7.51
C SER A 24 -7.17 -8.16 -8.52
N ASN A 25 -6.95 -9.47 -8.43
CA ASN A 25 -6.18 -10.24 -9.40
C ASN A 25 -6.75 -11.65 -9.57
N GLY A 26 -6.32 -12.37 -10.62
CA GLY A 26 -6.79 -13.71 -10.92
C GLY A 26 -6.31 -14.83 -9.98
N ILE A 27 -5.38 -14.55 -9.06
CA ILE A 27 -4.78 -15.54 -8.15
C ILE A 27 -5.50 -15.53 -6.80
N TYR A 28 -5.60 -14.36 -6.16
CA TYR A 28 -6.16 -14.16 -4.82
C TYR A 28 -7.56 -13.55 -4.83
N GLY A 29 -8.05 -13.11 -6.00
CA GLY A 29 -9.35 -12.47 -6.13
C GLY A 29 -9.38 -11.03 -5.61
N LEU A 30 -10.60 -10.57 -5.32
CA LEU A 30 -10.92 -9.21 -4.90
C LEU A 30 -10.76 -9.04 -3.38
N THR A 31 -9.99 -8.02 -2.98
CA THR A 31 -9.93 -7.56 -1.60
C THR A 31 -11.21 -6.80 -1.24
N LYS A 32 -11.79 -7.07 -0.07
CA LYS A 32 -13.04 -6.42 0.38
C LYS A 32 -12.76 -5.35 1.43
N ASN A 33 -13.47 -4.23 1.32
CA ASN A 33 -13.36 -3.13 2.27
C ASN A 33 -13.94 -3.53 3.64
N PRO A 34 -13.18 -3.41 4.75
CA PRO A 34 -13.64 -3.84 6.08
C PRO A 34 -14.87 -3.08 6.60
N TYR A 35 -15.10 -1.85 6.15
CA TYR A 35 -16.26 -1.07 6.57
C TYR A 35 -17.53 -1.45 5.83
N ASP A 36 -17.43 -1.82 4.54
CA ASP A 36 -18.55 -2.25 3.70
C ASP A 36 -18.03 -3.07 2.52
N SER A 37 -18.34 -4.37 2.50
CA SER A 37 -17.85 -5.30 1.47
C SER A 37 -18.35 -5.02 0.04
N ARG A 38 -19.27 -4.06 -0.13
CA ARG A 38 -19.76 -3.59 -1.44
C ARG A 38 -18.91 -2.43 -2.00
N ARG A 39 -17.97 -1.90 -1.20
CA ARG A 39 -17.07 -0.80 -1.59
C ARG A 39 -15.69 -1.32 -1.97
N ILE A 40 -15.03 -0.54 -2.80
CA ILE A 40 -13.63 -0.73 -3.19
C ILE A 40 -12.68 -0.47 -2.02
N VAL A 41 -11.56 -1.20 -1.97
CA VAL A 41 -10.46 -0.90 -1.03
C VAL A 41 -9.46 0.09 -1.63
N GLY A 42 -9.56 0.39 -2.92
CA GLY A 42 -8.55 1.16 -3.61
C GLY A 42 -7.31 0.31 -3.92
N GLY A 43 -6.27 0.96 -4.42
CA GLY A 43 -5.09 0.26 -4.91
C GLY A 43 -4.03 1.22 -5.43
N SER A 44 -2.83 0.71 -5.72
CA SER A 44 -2.50 -0.73 -5.70
C SER A 44 -2.28 -1.33 -4.32
N SER A 45 -2.03 -0.54 -3.26
CA SER A 45 -1.82 -1.04 -1.89
C SER A 45 -3.14 -1.21 -1.10
N GLY A 46 -4.19 -1.72 -1.74
CA GLY A 46 -5.50 -1.87 -1.10
C GLY A 46 -5.55 -2.98 -0.05
N GLY A 47 -4.73 -4.03 -0.20
CA GLY A 47 -4.55 -5.04 0.84
C GLY A 47 -4.02 -4.44 2.15
N GLU A 48 -3.01 -3.56 2.08
CA GLU A 48 -2.51 -2.82 3.25
C GLU A 48 -3.61 -1.95 3.86
N GLY A 49 -4.31 -1.17 3.03
CA GLY A 49 -5.42 -0.32 3.47
C GLY A 49 -6.50 -1.10 4.22
N ALA A 50 -6.89 -2.25 3.69
CA ALA A 50 -7.88 -3.13 4.31
C ALA A 50 -7.35 -3.78 5.61
N LEU A 51 -6.12 -4.28 5.62
CA LEU A 51 -5.56 -4.95 6.81
C LEU A 51 -5.41 -3.98 8.00
N ILE A 52 -4.88 -2.78 7.75
CA ILE A 52 -4.66 -1.75 8.77
C ILE A 52 -6.00 -1.23 9.30
N SER A 53 -6.96 -0.94 8.42
CA SER A 53 -8.29 -0.47 8.84
C SER A 53 -9.07 -1.53 9.63
N ALA A 54 -8.88 -2.81 9.33
CA ALA A 54 -9.42 -3.93 10.11
C ALA A 54 -8.65 -4.20 11.43
N ALA A 55 -7.67 -3.36 11.79
CA ALA A 55 -6.81 -3.53 12.96
C ALA A 55 -5.97 -4.83 12.95
N GLY A 56 -5.72 -5.40 11.77
CA GLY A 56 -4.88 -6.59 11.59
C GLY A 56 -3.38 -6.29 11.51
N SER A 57 -3.02 -5.03 11.26
CA SER A 57 -1.65 -4.51 11.40
C SER A 57 -1.67 -3.08 11.98
N VAL A 58 -0.61 -2.70 12.68
CA VAL A 58 -0.43 -1.33 13.20
C VAL A 58 0.20 -0.39 12.17
N ILE A 59 1.10 -0.92 11.33
CA ILE A 59 1.78 -0.19 10.28
C ILE A 59 1.93 -1.08 9.04
N GLY A 60 1.86 -0.49 7.86
CA GLY A 60 2.11 -1.15 6.59
C GLY A 60 3.02 -0.32 5.70
N ILE A 61 3.52 -0.96 4.65
CA ILE A 61 4.36 -0.33 3.64
C ILE A 61 3.70 -0.50 2.29
N GLY A 62 3.40 0.62 1.64
CA GLY A 62 2.90 0.66 0.27
C GLY A 62 3.89 1.29 -0.69
N SER A 63 3.55 1.27 -1.97
CA SER A 63 4.23 2.05 -3.00
C SER A 63 3.25 2.89 -3.79
N ASP A 64 3.69 4.05 -4.27
CA ASP A 64 2.86 5.06 -4.90
C ASP A 64 3.61 5.76 -6.02
N ILE A 65 3.16 5.51 -7.25
CA ILE A 65 3.58 6.24 -8.45
C ILE A 65 2.50 7.23 -8.90
N GLY A 66 1.22 6.86 -8.75
CA GLY A 66 0.06 7.63 -9.21
C GLY A 66 -1.07 7.75 -8.20
N GLY A 67 -0.87 7.31 -6.96
CA GLY A 67 -1.88 7.32 -5.90
C GLY A 67 -1.91 6.06 -5.03
N SER A 68 -1.09 5.06 -5.31
CA SER A 68 -1.26 3.72 -4.75
C SER A 68 -1.09 3.56 -3.23
N ILE A 69 -0.55 4.56 -2.52
CA ILE A 69 -0.63 4.66 -1.04
C ILE A 69 -1.85 5.50 -0.66
N ARG A 70 -2.00 6.67 -1.28
CA ARG A 70 -2.99 7.69 -0.89
C ARG A 70 -4.43 7.27 -1.16
N ILE A 71 -4.70 6.62 -2.30
CA ILE A 71 -6.01 6.12 -2.71
C ILE A 71 -6.53 5.08 -1.73
N PRO A 72 -5.83 3.96 -1.45
CA PRO A 72 -6.33 2.99 -0.48
C PRO A 72 -6.38 3.57 0.93
N SER A 73 -5.49 4.50 1.29
CA SER A 73 -5.59 5.18 2.59
C SER A 73 -6.90 5.96 2.73
N PHE A 74 -7.27 6.73 1.70
CA PHE A 74 -8.54 7.45 1.64
C PHE A 74 -9.76 6.50 1.69
N MET A 75 -9.75 5.44 0.88
CA MET A 75 -10.89 4.51 0.77
C MET A 75 -11.12 3.67 2.02
N ASN A 76 -10.08 3.43 2.83
CA ASN A 76 -10.14 2.66 4.07
C ASN A 76 -10.02 3.54 5.32
N GLY A 77 -10.07 4.87 5.21
CA GLY A 77 -10.07 5.78 6.36
C GLY A 77 -8.83 5.66 7.25
N ILE A 78 -7.64 5.53 6.65
CA ILE A 78 -6.35 5.50 7.34
C ILE A 78 -5.42 6.59 6.79
N PHE A 79 -4.28 6.79 7.45
CA PHE A 79 -3.22 7.68 6.97
C PHE A 79 -2.27 6.93 6.04
N GLY A 80 -1.77 7.64 5.03
CA GLY A 80 -0.74 7.14 4.14
C GLY A 80 0.07 8.27 3.53
N LEU A 81 1.39 8.13 3.56
CA LEU A 81 2.33 9.15 3.12
C LEU A 81 3.07 8.68 1.87
N LYS A 82 2.94 9.45 0.78
CA LYS A 82 3.85 9.35 -0.36
C LYS A 82 5.00 10.35 -0.15
N PRO A 83 6.21 9.91 0.24
CA PRO A 83 7.30 10.83 0.55
C PRO A 83 7.85 11.54 -0.70
N THR A 84 8.75 12.48 -0.46
CA THR A 84 9.57 13.12 -1.49
C THR A 84 10.50 12.08 -2.14
N PRO A 85 10.79 12.19 -3.45
CA PRO A 85 11.92 11.53 -4.11
C PRO A 85 13.19 11.40 -3.27
N GLY A 86 13.77 10.19 -3.25
CA GLY A 86 15.07 9.91 -2.62
C GLY A 86 15.07 9.72 -1.11
N VAL A 87 13.95 9.94 -0.40
CA VAL A 87 13.86 9.77 1.07
C VAL A 87 13.92 8.29 1.48
N VAL A 88 13.21 7.43 0.75
CA VAL A 88 13.21 5.98 0.97
C VAL A 88 13.81 5.31 -0.26
N PRO A 89 14.84 4.44 -0.12
CA PRO A 89 15.41 3.70 -1.23
C PRO A 89 14.38 2.80 -1.93
N LEU A 90 14.55 2.56 -3.23
CA LEU A 90 13.68 1.68 -4.02
C LEU A 90 14.27 0.26 -4.19
N ASP A 91 15.37 -0.04 -3.51
CA ASP A 91 16.06 -1.32 -3.54
C ASP A 91 15.10 -2.47 -3.21
N GLY A 92 15.09 -3.48 -4.07
CA GLY A 92 14.23 -4.65 -3.91
C GLY A 92 12.74 -4.42 -4.25
N HIS A 93 12.33 -3.22 -4.67
CA HIS A 93 10.94 -2.99 -5.09
C HIS A 93 10.59 -3.80 -6.35
N VAL A 94 9.44 -4.47 -6.32
CA VAL A 94 8.88 -5.23 -7.45
C VAL A 94 7.46 -4.74 -7.72
N PRO A 95 7.10 -4.38 -8.96
CA PRO A 95 7.95 -4.37 -10.16
C PRO A 95 9.01 -3.26 -10.14
N MET A 96 10.17 -3.52 -10.75
CA MET A 96 11.26 -2.54 -10.78
C MET A 96 10.90 -1.34 -11.67
N PRO A 97 10.98 -0.10 -11.18
CA PRO A 97 10.70 1.09 -11.99
C PRO A 97 11.74 1.26 -13.10
N LYS A 98 11.33 1.80 -14.25
CA LYS A 98 12.23 2.11 -15.38
C LYS A 98 12.05 3.53 -15.88
N GLY A 99 13.16 4.15 -16.28
CA GLY A 99 13.17 5.50 -16.85
C GLY A 99 12.52 6.51 -15.90
N PHE A 100 11.56 7.29 -16.41
CA PHE A 100 10.88 8.32 -15.64
C PHE A 100 10.06 7.78 -14.44
N GLN A 101 9.73 6.49 -14.42
CA GLN A 101 9.03 5.90 -13.27
C GLN A 101 9.88 5.96 -11.99
N THR A 102 11.21 5.89 -12.11
CA THR A 102 12.13 6.00 -10.96
C THR A 102 12.05 7.38 -10.29
N GLU A 103 11.67 8.41 -11.05
CA GLU A 103 11.47 9.79 -10.57
C GLU A 103 10.09 10.00 -9.92
N MET A 104 9.16 9.05 -10.07
CA MET A 104 7.79 9.18 -9.57
C MET A 104 7.46 8.19 -8.45
N LEU A 105 7.90 6.94 -8.58
CA LEU A 105 7.57 5.85 -7.65
C LEU A 105 8.17 6.10 -6.28
N ARG A 106 7.37 6.10 -5.22
CA ARG A 106 7.83 6.21 -3.84
C ARG A 106 7.28 5.09 -2.99
N VAL A 107 8.09 4.59 -2.07
CA VAL A 107 7.69 3.66 -1.02
C VAL A 107 7.43 4.47 0.25
N GLY A 108 6.37 4.16 0.98
CA GLY A 108 6.00 4.96 2.15
C GLY A 108 5.09 4.22 3.13
N PRO A 109 4.94 4.77 4.35
CA PRO A 109 4.17 4.15 5.41
C PRO A 109 2.66 4.38 5.23
N MET A 110 1.90 3.45 5.81
CA MET A 110 0.44 3.51 6.00
C MET A 110 0.13 3.12 7.45
N CYS A 111 -0.72 3.86 8.15
CA CYS A 111 -0.97 3.73 9.58
C CYS A 111 -2.32 4.34 10.01
N ARG A 112 -2.74 4.13 11.27
CA ARG A 112 -4.02 4.67 11.77
C ARG A 112 -3.90 6.02 12.46
N TYR A 113 -2.71 6.39 12.91
CA TYR A 113 -2.44 7.65 13.57
C TYR A 113 -1.31 8.38 12.86
N VAL A 114 -1.33 9.72 12.85
CA VAL A 114 -0.32 10.52 12.13
C VAL A 114 1.04 10.49 12.84
N GLU A 115 1.04 10.14 14.12
CA GLU A 115 2.22 10.02 14.96
C GLU A 115 2.98 8.69 14.76
N ASP A 116 2.34 7.70 14.12
CA ASP A 116 2.94 6.40 13.76
C ASP A 116 3.89 6.53 12.54
#